data_AF-A0A0B7KC52-F1
#
_entry.id   AF-A0A0B7KC52-F1
#
_cell.length_a   1.000
_cell.length_b   1.000
_cell.length_c   1.000
_cell.angle_alpha   90.00
_cell.angle_beta   90.00
_cell.angle_gamma   90.00
#
_symmetry.space_group_name_H-M   'P 1'
#
loop_
_entity.id
_entity.type
_entity.pdbx_description
1 polymer ?
#
loop_
_entity_poly.entity_id
_entity_poly.type
_entity_poly.pdbx_seq_one_letter_code
_entity_poly.pdbx_strand_id
1 'polypeptide(L)'
;MRQRGFKCQVCGAICPSRREHQRHLQKFNHWPSDCRRCARTFPSAEGLHDHEVSFHNYCRECNRSFPSLQSIKTHLRSVRHRGKQASCPFCDRRYTYAAAVAGHLESGRCPRAPGLNRDETYRFVRDKDPYGVITKKLIGWKGTVHYEVGDTCWNGRAYQCNLCCHEFNSLYALSQHVNSPRHQQVLYHCPNHRCRRPFTTIAALFNHLESECCRYATFDHVQNQVGDFFLSNRILRH
;
A
#
# COMPACT_ATOMS: atom_id res chain seq x y z
N MET A 1 7.18 -8.16 54.75
CA MET A 1 5.73 -8.45 54.65
C MET A 1 5.37 -8.53 53.16
N ARG A 2 5.00 -9.72 52.65
CA ARG A 2 4.70 -9.91 51.21
C ARG A 2 3.22 -9.62 50.96
N GLN A 3 2.90 -8.66 50.06
CA GLN A 3 1.53 -8.46 49.59
C GLN A 3 1.03 -9.77 48.94
N ARG A 4 0.03 -10.40 49.55
CA ARG A 4 -0.44 -11.76 49.18
C ARG A 4 -1.74 -11.70 48.36
N GLY A 5 -1.84 -10.76 47.43
CA GLY A 5 -3.01 -10.59 46.56
C GLY A 5 -2.80 -9.54 45.47
N PHE A 6 -3.64 -9.57 44.44
CA PHE A 6 -3.64 -8.67 43.29
C PHE A 6 -4.70 -7.59 43.49
N LYS A 7 -4.28 -6.34 43.70
CA LYS A 7 -5.18 -5.19 43.91
C LYS A 7 -5.65 -4.58 42.59
N CYS A 8 -6.98 -4.51 42.40
CA CYS A 8 -7.61 -3.75 41.33
C CYS A 8 -7.37 -2.24 41.54
N GLN A 9 -6.89 -1.55 40.50
CA GLN A 9 -6.60 -0.11 40.57
C GLN A 9 -7.86 0.77 40.42
N VAL A 10 -8.95 0.23 39.89
CA VAL A 10 -10.19 0.98 39.64
C VAL A 10 -11.08 1.00 40.90
N CYS A 11 -11.30 -0.15 41.54
CA CYS A 11 -12.18 -0.25 42.71
C CYS A 11 -11.47 -0.64 44.01
N GLY A 12 -10.16 -0.85 43.98
CA GLY A 12 -9.37 -1.21 45.17
C GLY A 12 -9.51 -2.64 45.67
N ALA A 13 -10.36 -3.47 45.05
CA ALA A 13 -10.58 -4.87 45.46
C ALA A 13 -9.28 -5.70 45.39
N ILE A 14 -9.04 -6.53 46.40
CA ILE A 14 -7.87 -7.42 46.45
C ILE A 14 -8.33 -8.83 46.08
N CYS A 15 -7.83 -9.34 44.95
CA CYS A 15 -8.07 -10.71 44.52
C CYS A 15 -6.95 -11.63 45.03
N PRO A 16 -7.26 -12.82 45.58
CA PRO A 16 -6.26 -13.70 46.17
C PRO A 16 -5.36 -14.38 45.13
N SER A 17 -5.81 -14.49 43.87
CA SER A 17 -5.05 -15.12 42.78
C SER A 17 -5.08 -14.31 41.48
N ARG A 18 -4.09 -14.52 40.60
CA ARG A 18 -4.01 -13.86 39.28
C ARG A 18 -5.23 -14.18 38.41
N ARG A 19 -5.72 -15.43 38.46
CA ARG A 19 -6.88 -15.91 37.70
C ARG A 19 -8.16 -15.20 38.14
N GLU A 20 -8.34 -15.04 39.45
CA GLU A 20 -9.49 -14.31 39.99
C GLU A 20 -9.43 -12.81 39.70
N HIS A 21 -8.23 -12.23 39.75
CA HIS A 21 -8.04 -10.85 39.33
C HIS A 21 -8.41 -10.66 37.85
N GLN A 22 -7.95 -11.54 36.97
CA GLN A 22 -8.30 -11.49 35.55
C GLN A 22 -9.82 -11.62 35.31
N ARG A 23 -10.49 -12.55 36.02
CA ARG A 23 -11.96 -12.68 35.97
C ARG A 23 -12.66 -11.43 36.50
N HIS A 24 -12.16 -10.83 37.57
CA HIS A 24 -12.67 -9.57 38.11
C HIS A 24 -12.56 -8.44 37.09
N LEU A 25 -11.37 -8.23 36.50
CA LEU A 25 -11.15 -7.18 35.50
C LEU A 25 -12.05 -7.37 34.27
N GLN A 26 -12.25 -8.62 33.83
CA GLN A 26 -13.15 -8.93 32.72
C GLN A 26 -14.63 -8.74 33.06
N LYS A 27 -15.08 -9.16 34.24
CA LYS A 27 -16.49 -9.05 34.67
C LYS A 27 -16.92 -7.60 34.89
N PHE A 28 -16.03 -6.78 35.46
CA PHE A 28 -16.34 -5.40 35.85
C PHE A 28 -15.77 -4.35 34.88
N ASN A 29 -15.11 -4.75 33.79
CA ASN A 29 -14.40 -3.83 32.87
C ASN A 29 -13.45 -2.88 33.63
N HIS A 30 -12.63 -3.44 34.53
CA HIS A 30 -11.68 -2.67 35.34
C HIS A 30 -10.26 -2.70 34.77
N TRP A 31 -10.09 -3.03 33.49
CA TRP A 31 -8.75 -3.15 32.93
C TRP A 31 -8.02 -1.79 32.90
N PRO A 32 -6.67 -1.77 33.01
CA PRO A 32 -5.92 -0.52 33.18
C PRO A 32 -6.00 0.44 31.99
N SER A 33 -6.27 -0.08 30.78
CA SER A 33 -6.19 0.72 29.55
C SER A 33 -7.60 1.09 29.09
N ASP A 34 -8.07 2.30 29.37
CA ASP A 34 -9.40 2.77 29.01
C ASP A 34 -9.44 3.44 27.61
N CYS A 35 -10.56 3.24 26.91
CA CYS A 35 -10.84 3.99 25.69
C CYS A 35 -11.45 5.34 26.05
N ARG A 36 -10.87 6.44 25.58
CA ARG A 36 -11.45 7.78 25.81
C ARG A 36 -12.67 8.10 24.94
N ARG A 37 -13.07 7.18 24.07
CA ARG A 37 -14.19 7.32 23.12
C ARG A 37 -15.39 6.43 23.46
N CYS A 38 -15.21 5.46 24.35
CA CYS A 38 -16.29 4.60 24.84
C CYS A 38 -15.93 4.03 26.21
N ALA A 39 -16.89 3.50 26.96
CA ALA A 39 -16.66 2.98 28.31
C ALA A 39 -15.90 1.62 28.36
N ARG A 40 -15.21 1.20 27.29
CA ARG A 40 -14.49 -0.08 27.25
C ARG A 40 -13.06 0.07 27.78
N THR A 41 -12.63 -0.95 28.52
CA THR A 41 -11.28 -1.08 29.06
C THR A 41 -10.60 -2.33 28.52
N PHE A 42 -9.28 -2.30 28.37
CA PHE A 42 -8.48 -3.34 27.73
C PHE A 42 -7.28 -3.80 28.59
N PRO A 43 -6.93 -5.10 28.54
CA PRO A 43 -5.80 -5.65 29.29
C PRO A 43 -4.44 -5.05 28.96
N SER A 44 -4.27 -4.52 27.75
CA SER A 44 -3.00 -4.00 27.25
C SER A 44 -3.22 -2.76 26.37
N ALA A 45 -2.16 -1.96 26.21
CA ALA A 45 -2.13 -0.84 25.27
C ALA A 45 -2.35 -1.29 23.82
N GLU A 46 -1.87 -2.48 23.45
CA GLU A 46 -2.09 -3.10 22.14
C GLU A 46 -3.57 -3.44 21.92
N GLY A 47 -4.23 -4.08 22.89
CA GLY A 47 -5.67 -4.37 22.79
C GLY A 47 -6.53 -3.11 22.70
N LEU A 48 -6.12 -2.04 23.38
CA LEU A 48 -6.74 -0.72 23.27
C LEU A 48 -6.48 -0.08 21.89
N HIS A 49 -5.25 -0.18 21.37
CA HIS A 49 -4.91 0.28 20.02
C HIS A 49 -5.76 -0.43 18.97
N ASP A 50 -5.81 -1.76 18.99
CA ASP A 50 -6.61 -2.55 18.06
C ASP A 50 -8.10 -2.21 18.11
N HIS A 51 -8.62 -1.95 19.31
CA HIS A 51 -9.99 -1.48 19.49
C HIS A 51 -10.20 -0.08 18.90
N GLU A 52 -9.31 0.88 19.18
CA GLU A 52 -9.39 2.23 18.64
C GLU A 52 -9.30 2.24 17.11
N VAL A 53 -8.48 1.37 16.54
CA VAL A 53 -8.34 1.22 15.09
C VAL A 53 -9.56 0.55 14.48
N SER A 54 -10.03 -0.55 15.06
CA SER A 54 -11.07 -1.39 14.45
C SER A 54 -12.49 -0.88 14.68
N PHE A 55 -12.75 -0.21 15.81
CA PHE A 55 -14.08 0.21 16.22
C PHE A 55 -14.29 1.73 16.09
N HIS A 56 -13.25 2.52 16.31
CA HIS A 56 -13.33 3.99 16.23
C HIS A 56 -12.65 4.57 14.99
N ASN A 57 -12.00 3.75 14.16
CA ASN A 57 -11.17 4.19 13.04
C ASN A 57 -10.24 5.34 13.47
N TYR A 58 -9.64 5.22 14.65
CA TYR A 58 -8.90 6.29 15.29
C TYR A 58 -7.44 5.92 15.55
N CYS A 59 -6.54 6.84 15.20
CA CYS A 59 -5.12 6.73 15.50
C CYS A 59 -4.76 7.62 16.69
N ARG A 60 -4.40 7.00 17.82
CA ARG A 60 -3.99 7.68 19.07
C ARG A 60 -2.74 8.52 18.91
N GLU A 61 -1.71 7.97 18.29
CA GLU A 61 -0.42 8.65 18.14
C GLU A 61 -0.52 9.90 17.27
N CYS A 62 -1.44 9.91 16.30
CA CYS A 62 -1.70 11.05 15.42
C CYS A 62 -2.85 11.95 15.88
N ASN A 63 -3.56 11.55 16.94
CA ASN A 63 -4.81 12.16 17.39
C ASN A 63 -5.80 12.43 16.23
N ARG A 64 -6.03 11.43 15.38
CA ARG A 64 -6.80 11.59 14.13
C ARG A 64 -7.82 10.48 13.93
N SER A 65 -9.04 10.86 13.57
CA SER A 65 -10.12 9.95 13.17
C SER A 65 -10.18 9.80 11.65
N PHE A 66 -10.64 8.64 11.20
CA PHE A 66 -10.74 8.29 9.79
C PHE A 66 -12.16 7.85 9.43
N PRO A 67 -12.59 8.09 8.18
CA PRO A 67 -13.96 7.77 7.76
C PRO A 67 -14.22 6.27 7.59
N SER A 68 -13.17 5.44 7.51
CA SER A 68 -13.30 4.00 7.33
C SER A 68 -12.11 3.22 7.89
N LEU A 69 -12.32 1.93 8.14
CA LEU A 69 -11.27 1.00 8.55
C LEU A 69 -10.14 0.92 7.52
N GLN A 70 -10.47 0.96 6.23
CA GLN A 70 -9.47 0.95 5.18
C GLN A 70 -8.60 2.21 5.21
N SER A 71 -9.22 3.37 5.43
CA SER A 71 -8.51 4.64 5.51
C SER A 71 -7.52 4.69 6.67
N ILE A 72 -7.90 4.19 7.85
CA ILE A 72 -6.95 4.10 8.98
C ILE A 72 -5.87 3.05 8.74
N LYS A 73 -6.19 1.88 8.15
CA LYS A 73 -5.17 0.87 7.81
C LYS A 73 -4.11 1.44 6.85
N THR A 74 -4.52 2.18 5.83
CA THR A 74 -3.59 2.88 4.93
C THR A 74 -2.79 3.95 5.67
N HIS A 75 -3.40 4.68 6.61
CA HIS A 75 -2.69 5.66 7.44
C HIS A 75 -1.63 5.01 8.34
N LEU A 76 -1.93 3.89 8.98
CA LEU A 76 -0.99 3.13 9.83
C LEU A 76 0.17 2.53 9.01
N ARG A 77 0.02 2.44 7.68
CA ARG A 77 1.10 2.08 6.76
C ARG A 77 1.97 3.27 6.33
N SER A 78 1.65 4.48 6.77
CA SER A 78 2.42 5.68 6.42
C SER A 78 3.81 5.70 7.08
N VAL A 79 4.68 6.58 6.55
CA VAL A 79 6.04 6.78 7.06
C VAL A 79 6.07 7.09 8.56
N ARG A 80 5.06 7.79 9.08
CA ARG A 80 5.01 8.17 10.49
C ARG A 80 4.91 6.96 11.42
N HIS A 81 4.21 5.91 10.98
CA HIS A 81 3.92 4.72 11.80
C HIS A 81 4.88 3.56 11.51
N ARG A 82 5.15 3.32 10.22
CA ARG A 82 5.96 2.17 9.78
C ARG A 82 7.33 2.54 9.24
N GLY A 83 7.61 3.84 9.03
CA GLY A 83 8.83 4.28 8.37
C GLY A 83 8.86 3.91 6.87
N LYS A 84 10.06 4.00 6.29
CA LYS A 84 10.32 3.58 4.90
C LYS A 84 10.92 2.18 4.89
N GLN A 85 10.09 1.18 4.64
CA GLN A 85 10.50 -0.23 4.74
C GLN A 85 11.03 -0.78 3.42
N ALA A 86 10.53 -0.30 2.27
CA ALA A 86 10.96 -0.75 0.97
C ALA A 86 12.20 0.03 0.49
N SER A 87 13.27 -0.68 0.15
CA SER A 87 14.50 -0.09 -0.38
C SER A 87 14.62 -0.36 -1.88
N CYS A 88 15.13 0.62 -2.62
CA CYS A 88 15.56 0.37 -4.00
C CYS A 88 16.76 -0.58 -3.99
N PRO A 89 16.75 -1.67 -4.76
CA PRO A 89 17.88 -2.60 -4.78
C PRO A 89 19.13 -2.04 -5.47
N PHE A 90 18.99 -0.96 -6.25
CA PHE A 90 20.09 -0.38 -7.01
C PHE A 90 20.62 0.92 -6.40
N CYS A 91 19.82 1.68 -5.65
CA CYS A 91 20.26 2.95 -5.04
C CYS A 91 19.83 3.09 -3.58
N ASP A 92 20.39 4.06 -2.86
CA ASP A 92 20.15 4.20 -1.41
C ASP A 92 18.78 4.82 -1.08
N ARG A 93 17.89 4.98 -2.07
CA ARG A 93 16.56 5.53 -1.87
C ARG A 93 15.63 4.50 -1.22
N ARG A 94 14.91 4.96 -0.21
CA ARG A 94 13.90 4.19 0.53
C ARG A 94 12.52 4.79 0.36
N TYR A 95 11.51 3.94 0.38
CA TYR A 95 10.12 4.23 0.10
C TYR A 95 9.21 3.59 1.14
N THR A 96 8.01 4.12 1.27
CA THR A 96 6.96 3.59 2.14
C THR A 96 6.33 2.31 1.57
N TYR A 97 6.33 2.18 0.25
CA TYR A 97 5.62 1.15 -0.49
C TYR A 97 6.52 0.52 -1.56
N ALA A 98 6.39 -0.78 -1.78
CA ALA A 98 6.98 -1.52 -2.90
C ALA A 98 6.49 -0.98 -4.25
N ALA A 99 5.22 -0.58 -4.35
CA ALA A 99 4.70 0.10 -5.55
C ALA A 99 5.49 1.38 -5.88
N ALA A 100 5.96 2.11 -4.87
CA ALA A 100 6.76 3.30 -5.07
C ALA A 100 8.20 2.98 -5.50
N VAL A 101 8.79 1.87 -5.05
CA VAL A 101 10.06 1.35 -5.60
C VAL A 101 9.88 0.99 -7.07
N ALA A 102 8.85 0.20 -7.40
CA ALA A 102 8.55 -0.19 -8.77
C ALA A 102 8.35 1.04 -9.68
N GLY A 103 7.57 2.03 -9.24
CA GLY A 103 7.35 3.25 -10.02
C GLY A 103 8.60 4.13 -10.15
N HIS A 104 9.47 4.13 -9.14
CA HIS A 104 10.78 4.78 -9.23
C HIS A 104 11.63 4.15 -10.34
N LEU A 105 11.69 2.82 -10.38
CA LEU A 105 12.40 2.06 -11.40
C LEU A 105 11.74 2.24 -12.77
N GLU A 106 10.44 1.99 -12.93
CA GLU A 106 9.75 2.12 -14.22
C GLU A 106 9.82 3.52 -14.84
N SER A 107 10.06 4.56 -14.04
CA SER A 107 10.22 5.93 -14.52
C SER A 107 11.63 6.29 -15.01
N GLY A 108 12.61 5.38 -14.94
CA GLY A 108 14.00 5.69 -15.34
C GLY A 108 14.73 6.65 -14.39
N ARG A 109 14.14 6.99 -13.24
CA ARG A 109 14.69 8.01 -12.32
C ARG A 109 15.72 7.44 -11.33
N CYS A 110 16.11 6.18 -11.48
CA CYS A 110 17.12 5.58 -10.62
C CYS A 110 18.52 5.99 -11.08
N PRO A 111 19.31 6.70 -10.24
CA PRO A 111 20.64 7.15 -10.63
C PRO A 111 21.62 5.99 -10.90
N ARG A 112 21.41 4.84 -10.26
CA ARG A 112 22.23 3.63 -10.45
C ARG A 112 21.61 2.60 -11.39
N ALA A 113 20.43 2.88 -11.95
CA ALA A 113 19.77 2.03 -12.94
C ALA A 113 18.92 2.89 -13.91
N PRO A 114 19.51 3.85 -14.63
CA PRO A 114 18.76 4.80 -15.47
C PRO A 114 18.11 4.13 -16.70
N GLY A 115 18.67 2.99 -17.13
CA GLY A 115 18.10 2.19 -18.22
C GLY A 115 16.83 1.46 -17.83
N LEU A 116 16.61 1.17 -16.54
CA LEU A 116 15.39 0.50 -16.12
C LEU A 116 14.24 1.49 -16.25
N ASN A 117 13.36 1.26 -17.22
CA ASN A 117 12.16 2.05 -17.50
C ASN A 117 10.98 1.09 -17.72
N ARG A 118 9.79 1.59 -18.05
CA ARG A 118 8.59 0.76 -18.24
C ARG A 118 8.81 -0.41 -19.21
N ASP A 119 9.48 -0.17 -20.33
CA ASP A 119 9.65 -1.17 -21.39
C ASP A 119 10.70 -2.21 -21.02
N GLU A 120 11.84 -1.77 -20.49
CA GLU A 120 12.88 -2.65 -19.94
C GLU A 120 12.34 -3.49 -18.78
N THR A 121 11.56 -2.86 -17.89
CA THR A 121 10.93 -3.54 -16.76
C THR A 121 9.97 -4.62 -17.25
N TYR A 122 9.14 -4.33 -18.25
CA TYR A 122 8.25 -5.35 -18.82
C TYR A 122 9.01 -6.49 -19.48
N ARG A 123 10.05 -6.20 -20.26
CA ARG A 123 10.89 -7.23 -20.88
C ARG A 123 11.53 -8.14 -19.83
N PHE A 124 12.11 -7.55 -18.78
CA PHE A 124 12.67 -8.27 -17.64
C PHE A 124 11.64 -9.15 -16.91
N VAL A 125 10.45 -8.60 -16.61
CA VAL A 125 9.41 -9.36 -15.90
C VAL A 125 8.84 -10.47 -16.78
N ARG A 126 8.65 -10.23 -18.07
CA ARG A 126 8.13 -11.22 -19.02
C ARG A 126 9.09 -12.39 -19.24
N ASP A 127 10.39 -12.11 -19.34
CA ASP A 127 11.43 -13.15 -19.41
C ASP A 127 11.35 -14.10 -18.22
N LYS A 128 11.10 -13.54 -17.04
CA LYS A 128 10.94 -14.31 -15.78
C LYS A 128 9.58 -14.96 -15.63
N ASP A 129 8.58 -14.59 -16.43
CA ASP A 129 7.19 -15.03 -16.35
C ASP A 129 6.75 -15.81 -17.61
N PRO A 130 7.42 -16.93 -17.96
CA PRO A 130 7.13 -17.65 -19.21
C PRO A 130 5.70 -18.18 -19.29
N TYR A 131 5.07 -18.41 -18.13
CA TYR A 131 3.71 -18.92 -18.01
C TYR A 131 2.63 -17.81 -18.00
N GLY A 132 3.02 -16.53 -17.94
CA GLY A 132 2.05 -15.42 -17.90
C GLY A 132 1.23 -15.39 -16.61
N VAL A 133 1.86 -15.64 -15.46
CA VAL A 133 1.23 -15.54 -14.14
C VAL A 133 0.81 -14.10 -13.86
N ILE A 134 1.60 -13.12 -14.29
CA ILE A 134 1.32 -11.69 -14.11
C ILE A 134 1.41 -10.89 -15.41
N THR A 135 2.16 -11.37 -16.41
CA THR A 135 2.36 -10.68 -17.69
C THR A 135 1.36 -11.14 -18.75
N LYS A 136 0.92 -10.20 -19.59
CA LYS A 136 0.14 -10.52 -20.78
C LYS A 136 1.07 -10.95 -21.92
N LYS A 137 0.75 -12.06 -22.59
CA LYS A 137 1.39 -12.48 -23.84
C LYS A 137 0.94 -11.55 -24.97
N LEU A 138 1.75 -10.54 -25.26
CA LEU A 138 1.49 -9.59 -26.35
C LEU A 138 2.33 -10.02 -27.56
N ILE A 139 1.64 -10.40 -28.65
CA ILE A 139 2.25 -10.85 -29.92
C ILE A 139 2.81 -9.66 -30.73
N GLY A 140 2.38 -8.42 -30.44
CA GLY A 140 2.76 -7.22 -31.20
C GLY A 140 3.09 -5.98 -30.37
N TRP A 141 3.59 -6.14 -29.14
CA TRP A 141 3.99 -4.97 -28.33
C TRP A 141 5.28 -4.34 -28.88
N LYS A 142 5.22 -3.05 -29.21
CA LYS A 142 6.32 -2.28 -29.81
C LYS A 142 6.97 -1.27 -28.84
N GLY A 143 6.71 -1.39 -27.54
CA GLY A 143 7.19 -0.43 -26.54
C GLY A 143 6.12 0.57 -26.08
N THR A 144 6.56 1.56 -25.33
CA THR A 144 5.77 2.71 -24.90
C THR A 144 5.56 3.67 -26.07
N VAL A 145 4.32 4.15 -26.23
CA VAL A 145 3.95 5.09 -27.30
C VAL A 145 4.06 6.51 -26.76
N HIS A 146 4.79 7.37 -27.45
CA HIS A 146 4.85 8.79 -27.14
C HIS A 146 3.90 9.58 -28.02
N TYR A 147 3.12 10.46 -27.40
CA TYR A 147 2.16 11.32 -28.07
C TYR A 147 2.66 12.76 -28.07
N GLU A 148 2.61 13.38 -29.24
CA GLU A 148 2.89 14.81 -29.40
C GLU A 148 1.58 15.59 -29.33
N VAL A 149 1.62 16.75 -28.67
CA VAL A 149 0.47 17.65 -28.52
C VAL A 149 0.90 19.05 -28.92
N GLY A 150 -0.01 19.78 -29.55
CA GLY A 150 0.22 21.16 -29.98
C GLY A 150 -1.01 22.02 -29.71
N ASP A 151 -0.97 23.26 -30.19
CA ASP A 151 -2.04 24.24 -29.97
C ASP A 151 -3.38 23.83 -30.60
N THR A 152 -3.37 22.88 -31.54
CA THR A 152 -4.59 22.27 -32.10
C THR A 152 -5.44 21.53 -31.07
N CYS A 153 -4.89 21.21 -29.89
CA CYS A 153 -5.64 20.64 -28.78
C CYS A 153 -6.43 21.69 -27.97
N TRP A 154 -6.32 22.98 -28.29
CA TRP A 154 -7.09 24.04 -27.64
C TRP A 154 -8.53 24.07 -28.18
N ASN A 155 -9.52 23.95 -27.29
CA ASN A 155 -10.94 23.92 -27.66
C ASN A 155 -11.66 25.28 -27.47
N GLY A 156 -10.93 26.37 -27.26
CA GLY A 156 -11.48 27.70 -26.98
C GLY A 156 -11.52 28.07 -25.50
N ARG A 157 -11.42 27.09 -24.58
CA ARG A 157 -11.37 27.34 -23.13
C ARG A 157 -10.24 26.61 -22.40
N ALA A 158 -9.81 25.46 -22.91
CA ALA A 158 -8.81 24.60 -22.27
C ALA A 158 -8.10 23.74 -23.33
N TYR A 159 -6.97 23.15 -22.93
CA TYR A 159 -6.31 22.11 -23.71
C TYR A 159 -6.99 20.76 -23.45
N GLN A 160 -7.52 20.12 -24.48
CA GLN A 160 -8.28 18.87 -24.37
C GLN A 160 -7.46 17.67 -24.85
N CYS A 161 -7.49 16.57 -24.10
CA CYS A 161 -6.90 15.31 -24.52
C CYS A 161 -7.79 14.59 -25.54
N ASN A 162 -7.27 14.37 -26.74
CA ASN A 162 -8.03 13.69 -27.81
C ASN A 162 -8.22 12.18 -27.58
N LEU A 163 -7.53 11.60 -26.57
CA LEU A 163 -7.63 10.17 -26.23
C LEU A 163 -8.69 9.89 -25.14
N CYS A 164 -9.01 10.86 -24.28
CA CYS A 164 -9.98 10.66 -23.20
C CYS A 164 -10.85 11.88 -22.84
N CYS A 165 -10.78 12.95 -23.62
CA CYS A 165 -11.54 14.19 -23.46
C CYS A 165 -11.33 14.94 -22.13
N HIS A 166 -10.28 14.62 -21.37
CA HIS A 166 -9.95 15.38 -20.17
C HIS A 166 -9.34 16.75 -20.53
N GLU A 167 -9.75 17.79 -19.79
CA GLU A 167 -9.31 19.17 -20.01
C GLU A 167 -8.17 19.56 -19.07
N PHE A 168 -7.30 20.44 -19.55
CA PHE A 168 -6.11 20.93 -18.87
C PHE A 168 -5.96 22.44 -19.08
N ASN A 169 -5.42 23.11 -18.07
CA ASN A 169 -5.18 24.55 -18.11
C ASN A 169 -3.86 24.95 -18.79
N SER A 170 -3.03 23.99 -19.22
CA SER A 170 -1.77 24.25 -19.92
C SER A 170 -1.40 23.11 -20.87
N LEU A 171 -0.69 23.45 -21.95
CA LEU A 171 -0.17 22.48 -22.92
C LEU A 171 0.82 21.51 -22.26
N TYR A 172 1.63 21.99 -21.31
CA TYR A 172 2.55 21.14 -20.55
C TYR A 172 1.80 20.06 -19.74
N ALA A 173 0.74 20.43 -19.02
CA ALA A 173 -0.05 19.47 -18.26
C ALA A 173 -0.73 18.43 -19.19
N LEU A 174 -1.23 18.87 -20.35
CA LEU A 174 -1.75 17.97 -21.37
C LEU A 174 -0.66 17.02 -21.89
N SER A 175 0.53 17.53 -22.21
CA SER A 175 1.68 16.74 -22.70
C SER A 175 2.08 15.64 -21.70
N GLN A 176 2.17 15.99 -20.42
CA GLN A 176 2.43 15.02 -19.35
C GLN A 176 1.30 13.98 -19.22
N HIS A 177 0.04 14.40 -19.40
CA HIS A 177 -1.10 13.51 -19.34
C HIS A 177 -1.14 12.49 -20.49
N VAL A 178 -0.96 12.93 -21.74
CA VAL A 178 -1.04 12.03 -22.90
C VAL A 178 0.08 10.99 -22.89
N ASN A 179 1.25 11.36 -22.36
CA ASN A 179 2.39 10.47 -22.19
C ASN A 179 2.36 9.67 -20.87
N SER A 180 1.31 9.82 -20.07
CA SER A 180 1.14 9.03 -18.85
C SER A 180 0.78 7.57 -19.18
N PRO A 181 0.99 6.63 -18.24
CA PRO A 181 0.59 5.23 -18.42
C PRO A 181 -0.91 4.99 -18.65
N ARG A 182 -1.76 6.02 -18.58
CA ARG A 182 -3.22 5.94 -18.77
C ARG A 182 -3.60 5.51 -20.19
N HIS A 183 -2.84 5.96 -21.18
CA HIS A 183 -3.08 5.66 -22.60
C HIS A 183 -2.16 4.57 -23.15
N GLN A 184 -1.38 3.93 -22.28
CA GLN A 184 -0.45 2.89 -22.66
C GLN A 184 -1.13 1.52 -22.65
N GLN A 185 -0.59 0.59 -23.44
CA GLN A 185 -1.09 -0.78 -23.49
C GLN A 185 -1.01 -1.45 -22.11
N VAL A 186 -2.03 -2.22 -21.76
CA VAL A 186 -2.04 -3.05 -20.54
C VAL A 186 -1.02 -4.17 -20.69
N LEU A 187 -0.03 -4.20 -19.79
CA LEU A 187 1.06 -5.19 -19.82
C LEU A 187 0.88 -6.30 -18.78
N TYR A 188 0.20 -5.99 -17.67
CA TYR A 188 0.09 -6.88 -16.52
C TYR A 188 -1.36 -7.18 -16.18
N HIS A 189 -1.56 -8.25 -15.42
CA HIS A 189 -2.83 -8.55 -14.76
C HIS A 189 -2.60 -9.10 -13.34
N CYS A 190 -3.64 -9.02 -12.51
CA CYS A 190 -3.63 -9.69 -11.22
C CYS A 190 -3.46 -11.22 -11.40
N PRO A 191 -2.57 -11.87 -10.64
CA PRO A 191 -2.38 -13.33 -10.68
C PRO A 191 -3.57 -14.10 -10.07
N ASN A 192 -4.39 -13.46 -9.23
CA ASN A 192 -5.62 -14.08 -8.74
C ASN A 192 -6.61 -14.26 -9.89
N HIS A 193 -6.92 -15.53 -10.21
CA HIS A 193 -7.83 -15.91 -11.28
C HIS A 193 -9.26 -15.35 -11.12
N ARG A 194 -9.70 -15.07 -9.89
CA ARG A 194 -11.01 -14.45 -9.62
C ARG A 194 -11.00 -12.93 -9.79
N CYS A 195 -9.83 -12.30 -9.77
CA CYS A 195 -9.68 -10.86 -9.88
C CYS A 195 -9.29 -10.44 -11.32
N ARG A 196 -8.19 -10.99 -11.85
CA ARG A 196 -7.63 -10.74 -13.20
C ARG A 196 -7.60 -9.27 -13.66
N ARG A 197 -7.64 -8.30 -12.72
CA ARG A 197 -7.66 -6.87 -13.04
C ARG A 197 -6.45 -6.50 -13.91
N PRO A 198 -6.64 -5.70 -14.98
CA PRO A 198 -5.56 -5.26 -15.85
C PRO A 198 -4.78 -4.09 -15.26
N PHE A 199 -3.47 -4.04 -15.52
CA PHE A 199 -2.59 -2.92 -15.14
C PHE A 199 -1.61 -2.55 -16.25
N THR A 200 -1.39 -1.25 -16.45
CA THR A 200 -0.47 -0.72 -17.47
C THR A 200 0.98 -0.63 -16.98
N THR A 201 1.22 -0.72 -15.67
CA THR A 201 2.53 -0.68 -15.02
C THR A 201 2.64 -1.72 -13.89
N ILE A 202 3.87 -2.15 -13.57
CA ILE A 202 4.09 -3.07 -12.44
C ILE A 202 3.85 -2.36 -11.11
N ALA A 203 4.15 -1.05 -11.03
CA ALA A 203 3.83 -0.23 -9.87
C ALA A 203 2.32 -0.25 -9.54
N ALA A 204 1.46 -0.18 -10.56
CA ALA A 204 0.02 -0.24 -10.37
C ALA A 204 -0.45 -1.64 -9.92
N LEU A 205 0.17 -2.71 -10.43
CA LEU A 205 -0.08 -4.07 -9.94
C LEU A 205 0.35 -4.22 -8.48
N PHE A 206 1.54 -3.74 -8.11
CA PHE A 206 2.01 -3.80 -6.72
C PHE A 206 1.11 -3.00 -5.79
N ASN A 207 0.67 -1.80 -6.20
CA ASN A 207 -0.28 -1.02 -5.40
C ASN A 207 -1.60 -1.78 -5.17
N HIS A 208 -2.08 -2.47 -6.20
CA HIS A 208 -3.24 -3.34 -6.09
C HIS A 208 -3.01 -4.51 -5.11
N LEU A 209 -1.86 -5.18 -5.17
CA LEU A 209 -1.53 -6.28 -4.25
C LEU A 209 -1.35 -5.79 -2.81
N GLU A 210 -0.67 -4.66 -2.61
CA GLU A 210 -0.50 -3.99 -1.30
C GLU A 210 -1.83 -3.56 -0.68
N SER A 211 -2.84 -3.26 -1.50
CA SER A 211 -4.17 -2.92 -1.01
C SER A 211 -4.90 -4.10 -0.37
N GLU A 212 -4.47 -5.34 -0.63
CA GLU A 212 -5.09 -6.59 -0.20
C GLU A 212 -6.54 -6.79 -0.67
N CYS A 213 -7.05 -5.91 -1.54
CA CYS A 213 -8.44 -5.93 -2.01
C CYS A 213 -8.83 -7.24 -2.72
N CYS A 214 -7.88 -7.90 -3.39
CA CYS A 214 -8.12 -9.17 -4.07
C CYS A 214 -7.73 -10.40 -3.25
N ARG A 215 -7.20 -10.22 -2.02
CA ARG A 215 -6.75 -11.29 -1.10
C ARG A 215 -5.72 -12.27 -1.71
N TYR A 216 -5.03 -11.86 -2.77
CA TYR A 216 -3.99 -12.69 -3.38
C TYR A 216 -2.70 -12.72 -2.56
N ALA A 217 -2.31 -11.57 -2.01
CA ALA A 217 -1.10 -11.39 -1.22
C ALA A 217 -1.38 -10.38 -0.11
N THR A 218 -0.61 -10.47 0.98
CA THR A 218 -0.63 -9.49 2.06
C THR A 218 0.30 -8.31 1.74
N PHE A 219 0.05 -7.16 2.37
CA PHE A 219 0.91 -5.98 2.24
C PHE A 219 2.37 -6.31 2.59
N ASP A 220 2.60 -6.98 3.71
CA ASP A 220 3.94 -7.31 4.18
C ASP A 220 4.67 -8.28 3.25
N HIS A 221 3.96 -9.23 2.64
CA HIS A 221 4.54 -10.13 1.63
C HIS A 221 5.05 -9.34 0.41
N VAL A 222 4.25 -8.41 -0.10
CA VAL A 222 4.65 -7.57 -1.26
C VAL A 222 5.79 -6.62 -0.89
N GLN A 223 5.76 -6.02 0.31
CA GLN A 223 6.85 -5.13 0.79
C GLN A 223 8.19 -5.87 0.82
N ASN A 224 8.21 -7.07 1.40
CA ASN A 224 9.45 -7.78 1.68
C ASN A 224 10.08 -8.39 0.41
N GLN A 225 9.27 -8.71 -0.60
CA GLN A 225 9.77 -9.34 -1.83
C GLN A 225 10.15 -8.36 -2.95
N VAL A 226 9.92 -7.05 -2.80
CA VAL A 226 10.16 -6.07 -3.89
C VAL A 226 11.62 -6.01 -4.32
N GLY A 227 12.57 -6.09 -3.38
CA GLY A 227 14.00 -6.09 -3.70
C GLY A 227 14.40 -7.33 -4.49
N ASP A 228 14.03 -8.50 -3.97
CA ASP A 228 14.27 -9.79 -4.61
C ASP A 228 13.58 -9.91 -5.97
N PHE A 229 12.42 -9.29 -6.17
CA PHE A 229 11.75 -9.30 -7.46
C PHE A 229 12.61 -8.68 -8.58
N PHE A 230 13.35 -7.61 -8.28
CA PHE A 230 14.23 -6.94 -9.24
C PHE A 230 15.67 -7.48 -9.24
N LEU A 231 16.09 -8.22 -8.20
CA LEU A 231 17.44 -8.79 -8.10
C LEU A 231 17.53 -10.29 -8.43
N SER A 232 16.47 -11.06 -8.17
CA SER A 232 16.47 -12.52 -8.22
C SER A 232 15.67 -13.07 -9.39
N ASN A 233 15.86 -14.37 -9.69
CA ASN A 233 15.08 -15.08 -10.71
C ASN A 233 13.70 -15.56 -10.23
N ARG A 234 13.19 -15.06 -9.09
CA ARG A 234 11.91 -15.49 -8.53
C ARG A 234 10.83 -14.43 -8.72
N ILE A 235 9.69 -14.82 -9.30
CA ILE A 235 8.45 -14.03 -9.30
C ILE A 235 7.80 -14.13 -7.92
N LEU A 236 7.05 -13.09 -7.52
CA LEU A 236 6.17 -13.13 -6.35
C LEU A 236 5.26 -14.37 -6.42
N ARG A 237 5.55 -15.37 -5.58
CA ARG A 237 4.74 -16.58 -5.40
C ARG A 237 4.25 -16.57 -3.95
N HIS A 238 2.94 -16.69 -3.79
CA HIS A 238 2.29 -16.78 -2.48
C HIS A 238 2.68 -18.06 -1.74
#